data_AF-G3NDU6-F1
#
_entry.id   AF-G3NDU6-F1
#
_cell.length_a   1.000
_cell.length_b   1.000
_cell.length_c   1.000
_cell.angle_alpha   90.00
_cell.angle_beta   90.00
_cell.angle_gamma   90.00
#
_symmetry.space_group_name_H-M   'P 1'
#
loop_
_entity.id
_entity.type
_entity.pdbx_description
1 polymer ?
#
loop_
_entity_poly.entity_id
_entity_poly.type
_entity_poly.pdbx_seq_one_letter_code
_entity_poly.pdbx_strand_id
1 'polypeptide(L)'
;MEYLIGIQGPDFVLVASDNVAANSIIQMKNDYDKMFKLSEKILLLCVGEAGDTAQFAEYIQKNVQLYKMRNGYELSPAAAANFTRKNLADYLRSRTPYHVNLLLAGYDDADGPGLYYMD
;
A
#
# COMPACT_ATOMS: atom_id res chain seq x y z
N MET A 1 7.13 -6.17 15.30
CA MET A 1 6.32 -6.92 14.33
C MET A 1 5.01 -6.19 14.18
N GLU A 2 4.65 -5.88 12.94
CA GLU A 2 3.47 -5.06 12.61
C GLU A 2 2.34 -5.99 12.13
N TYR A 3 1.09 -5.52 12.21
CA TYR A 3 -0.08 -6.31 11.84
C TYR A 3 -1.02 -5.53 10.92
N LEU A 4 -1.38 -6.16 9.81
CA LEU A 4 -2.35 -5.67 8.86
C LEU A 4 -3.48 -6.70 8.70
N ILE A 5 -4.71 -6.23 8.59
CA ILE A 5 -5.87 -7.05 8.25
C ILE A 5 -6.74 -6.32 7.22
N GLY A 6 -7.25 -7.08 6.25
CA GLY A 6 -8.20 -6.60 5.27
C GLY A 6 -9.33 -7.61 5.08
N ILE A 7 -10.56 -7.14 4.99
CA ILE A 7 -11.75 -7.94 4.73
C ILE A 7 -12.52 -7.29 3.57
N GLN A 8 -12.71 -8.04 2.50
CA GLN A 8 -13.53 -7.64 1.37
C GLN A 8 -14.98 -8.10 1.59
N GLY A 9 -15.90 -7.15 1.64
CA GLY A 9 -17.34 -7.39 1.58
C GLY A 9 -17.86 -7.37 0.13
N PRO A 10 -19.18 -7.50 -0.07
CA PRO A 10 -19.80 -7.44 -1.40
C PRO A 10 -19.62 -6.08 -2.10
N ASP A 11 -19.68 -5.00 -1.33
CA ASP A 11 -19.73 -3.60 -1.79
C ASP A 11 -18.72 -2.69 -1.08
N PHE A 12 -17.85 -3.24 -0.23
CA PHE A 12 -16.84 -2.48 0.49
C PHE A 12 -15.56 -3.28 0.75
N VAL A 13 -14.48 -2.58 1.09
CA VAL A 13 -13.28 -3.17 1.67
C VAL A 13 -13.00 -2.48 2.99
N LEU A 14 -12.87 -3.27 4.06
CA LEU A 14 -12.46 -2.80 5.37
C LEU A 14 -11.02 -3.21 5.61
N VAL A 15 -10.19 -2.28 6.07
CA VAL A 15 -8.80 -2.53 6.43
C VAL A 15 -8.48 -1.95 7.79
N ALA A 16 -7.59 -2.60 8.50
CA ALA A 16 -7.03 -2.09 9.76
C ALA A 16 -5.55 -2.41 9.85
N SER A 17 -4.82 -1.51 10.50
CA SER A 17 -3.42 -1.67 10.87
C SER A 17 -3.26 -1.43 12.36
N ASP A 18 -2.25 -2.04 12.97
CA ASP A 18 -1.83 -1.62 14.31
C ASP A 18 -1.20 -0.21 14.26
N ASN A 19 -1.22 0.50 15.39
CA ASN A 19 -0.69 1.88 15.50
C ASN A 19 0.69 1.95 16.17
N VAL A 20 1.35 0.81 16.36
CA VAL A 20 2.61 0.73 17.10
C VAL A 20 3.77 0.94 16.14
N ALA A 21 4.69 1.84 16.49
CA ALA A 21 6.04 1.85 15.95
C ALA A 21 7.03 1.60 17.10
N ALA A 22 7.71 0.46 17.04
CA ALA A 22 8.64 0.01 18.08
C ALA A 22 10.06 -0.07 17.52
N ASN A 23 11.04 0.23 18.38
CA ASN A 23 12.45 0.04 18.09
C ASN A 23 13.08 -0.73 19.25
N SER A 24 13.70 -1.88 18.93
CA SER A 24 14.17 -2.83 19.94
C SER A 24 13.02 -3.21 20.90
N ILE A 25 13.22 -3.08 22.21
CA ILE A 25 12.23 -3.42 23.25
C ILE A 25 11.26 -2.28 23.59
N ILE A 26 11.42 -1.10 22.98
CA ILE A 26 10.68 0.12 23.36
C ILE A 26 9.69 0.49 22.25
N GLN A 27 8.43 0.75 22.63
CA GLN A 27 7.48 1.41 21.76
C GLN A 27 7.79 2.90 21.69
N MET A 28 8.19 3.39 20.51
CA MET A 28 8.52 4.81 20.30
C MET A 28 7.28 5.64 19.99
N LYS A 29 6.29 5.07 19.30
CA LYS A 29 5.05 5.74 18.90
C LYS A 29 3.85 4.80 19.02
N ASN A 30 2.69 5.34 19.43
CA ASN A 30 1.43 4.60 19.63
C ASN A 30 0.28 5.06 18.72
N ASP A 31 0.53 6.06 17.89
CA ASP A 31 -0.38 6.66 16.91
C ASP A 31 0.27 6.67 15.50
N TYR A 32 1.01 5.62 15.16
CA TYR A 32 1.64 5.49 13.85
C TYR A 32 0.63 5.01 12.81
N ASP A 33 0.46 5.79 11.73
CA ASP A 33 -0.40 5.42 10.62
C ASP A 33 0.41 4.70 9.54
N LYS A 34 -0.04 3.50 9.18
CA LYS A 34 0.57 2.63 8.16
C LYS A 34 -0.18 2.67 6.83
N MET A 35 -1.20 3.51 6.75
CA MET A 35 -2.09 3.65 5.60
C MET A 35 -1.65 4.82 4.72
N PHE A 36 -1.51 4.55 3.42
CA PHE A 36 -1.13 5.52 2.40
C PHE A 36 -2.26 5.65 1.40
N LYS A 37 -2.88 6.83 1.36
CA LYS A 37 -3.91 7.16 0.37
C LYS A 37 -3.26 7.32 -1.01
N LEU A 38 -3.49 6.39 -1.94
CA LEU A 38 -2.97 6.46 -3.31
C LEU A 38 -3.88 7.30 -4.21
N SER A 39 -5.20 7.12 -4.08
CA SER A 39 -6.24 7.92 -4.74
C SER A 39 -7.46 8.07 -3.81
N GLU A 40 -8.55 8.67 -4.26
CA GLU A 40 -9.77 8.75 -3.46
C GLU A 40 -10.39 7.37 -3.17
N LYS A 41 -10.09 6.39 -4.03
CA LYS A 41 -10.68 5.03 -3.97
C LYS A 41 -9.66 3.92 -3.73
N ILE A 42 -8.38 4.26 -3.50
CA ILE A 42 -7.30 3.27 -3.34
C ILE A 42 -6.45 3.64 -2.13
N LEU A 43 -6.29 2.66 -1.23
CA LEU A 43 -5.50 2.74 -0.02
C LEU A 43 -4.47 1.60 0.01
N LEU A 44 -3.22 1.95 0.29
CA LEU A 44 -2.11 1.02 0.41
C LEU A 44 -1.68 0.94 1.88
N LEU A 45 -1.62 -0.26 2.43
CA LEU A 45 -1.04 -0.53 3.73
C LEU A 45 0.34 -1.15 3.51
N CYS A 46 1.35 -0.65 4.24
CA CYS A 46 2.73 -1.06 4.05
C CYS A 46 3.39 -1.37 5.40
N VAL A 47 3.99 -2.57 5.51
CA VAL A 47 4.75 -3.03 6.68
C VAL A 47 6.04 -3.71 6.23
N GLY A 48 7.05 -3.75 7.09
CA GLY A 48 8.35 -4.34 6.70
C GLY A 48 9.54 -3.62 7.31
N GLU A 49 10.62 -3.53 6.55
CA GLU A 49 11.85 -2.88 7.01
C GLU A 49 11.66 -1.37 7.18
N ALA A 50 12.18 -0.85 8.30
CA ALA A 50 12.08 0.57 8.61
C ALA A 50 12.90 1.38 7.61
N GLY A 51 12.25 2.35 6.95
CA GLY A 51 12.84 3.15 5.87
C GLY A 51 12.30 2.73 4.51
N ASP A 52 12.41 1.46 4.18
CA ASP A 52 11.88 0.90 2.93
C ASP A 52 10.38 1.11 2.79
N THR A 53 9.63 0.88 3.88
CA THR A 53 8.17 1.02 3.89
C THR A 53 7.71 2.43 3.49
N ALA A 54 8.29 3.46 4.10
CA ALA A 54 7.95 4.85 3.81
C ALA A 54 8.39 5.26 2.40
N GLN A 55 9.62 4.92 2.01
CA GLN A 55 10.16 5.25 0.69
C GLN A 55 9.36 4.60 -0.44
N PHE A 56 9.08 3.30 -0.32
CA PHE A 56 8.34 2.56 -1.33
C PHE A 56 6.89 3.04 -1.42
N ALA A 57 6.21 3.22 -0.28
CA ALA A 57 4.82 3.68 -0.28
C ALA A 57 4.67 5.08 -0.88
N GLU A 58 5.56 6.03 -0.53
CA GLU A 58 5.56 7.37 -1.12
C GLU A 58 5.90 7.34 -2.61
N TYR A 59 6.87 6.53 -3.03
CA TYR A 59 7.20 6.35 -4.44
C TYR A 59 5.98 5.91 -5.26
N ILE A 60 5.25 4.91 -4.79
CA ILE A 60 4.02 4.44 -5.44
C ILE A 60 2.97 5.54 -5.42
N GLN A 61 2.74 6.20 -4.28
CA GLN A 61 1.76 7.28 -4.14
C GLN A 61 1.99 8.40 -5.16
N LYS A 62 3.22 8.88 -5.31
CA LYS A 62 3.50 9.98 -6.24
C LYS A 62 3.34 9.57 -7.69
N ASN A 63 3.70 8.33 -8.06
CA ASN A 63 3.51 7.84 -9.42
C ASN A 63 2.03 7.65 -9.79
N VAL A 64 1.20 7.15 -8.86
CA VAL A 64 -0.25 7.02 -9.06
C VAL A 64 -0.90 8.41 -9.19
N GLN A 65 -0.51 9.37 -8.34
CA GLN A 65 -0.98 10.75 -8.44
C GLN A 65 -0.54 11.43 -9.73
N LEU A 66 0.70 11.20 -10.16
CA LEU A 66 1.20 11.72 -11.44
C LEU A 66 0.40 11.14 -12.62
N TYR A 67 0.05 9.85 -12.58
CA TYR A 67 -0.79 9.24 -13.62
C TYR A 67 -2.15 9.94 -13.71
N LYS A 68 -2.79 10.18 -12.56
CA LYS A 68 -4.07 10.92 -12.48
C LYS A 68 -3.96 12.32 -13.08
N MET A 69 -2.90 13.07 -12.73
CA MET A 69 -2.70 14.42 -13.25
C MET A 69 -2.41 14.46 -14.76
N ARG A 70 -1.70 13.45 -15.29
CA ARG A 70 -1.36 13.39 -16.72
C ARG A 70 -2.54 12.97 -17.60
N ASN A 71 -3.33 12.01 -17.14
CA ASN A 71 -4.37 11.38 -17.96
C ASN A 71 -5.79 11.89 -17.64
N GLY A 72 -5.99 12.57 -16.51
CA GLY A 72 -7.28 13.12 -16.11
C GLY A 72 -8.25 12.13 -15.46
N TYR A 73 -7.85 10.86 -15.29
CA TYR A 73 -8.64 9.82 -14.63
C TYR A 73 -7.78 8.97 -13.67
N GLU A 74 -8.41 8.34 -12.68
CA GLU A 74 -7.72 7.50 -11.69
C GLU A 74 -7.47 6.08 -12.22
N LEU A 75 -6.42 5.43 -11.71
CA LEU A 75 -6.17 4.01 -11.98
C LEU A 75 -7.21 3.14 -11.27
N SER A 76 -7.57 2.00 -11.87
CA SER A 76 -8.33 0.98 -11.16
C SER A 76 -7.48 0.30 -10.08
N PRO A 77 -8.09 -0.26 -9.02
CA PRO A 77 -7.37 -0.99 -7.98
C PRO A 77 -6.49 -2.11 -8.54
N ALA A 78 -6.97 -2.84 -9.55
CA ALA A 78 -6.23 -3.89 -10.24
C ALA A 78 -4.99 -3.36 -10.98
N ALA A 79 -5.10 -2.20 -11.63
CA ALA A 79 -3.97 -1.57 -12.31
C ALA A 79 -2.91 -1.08 -11.30
N ALA A 80 -3.35 -0.48 -10.19
CA ALA A 80 -2.47 -0.06 -9.11
C ALA A 80 -1.75 -1.25 -8.44
N ALA A 81 -2.44 -2.36 -8.21
CA ALA A 81 -1.86 -3.61 -7.69
C ALA A 81 -0.80 -4.21 -8.64
N ASN A 82 -1.07 -4.22 -9.95
CA ASN A 82 -0.08 -4.70 -10.91
C ASN A 82 1.14 -3.77 -11.04
N PHE A 83 0.92 -2.45 -10.95
CA PHE A 83 1.99 -1.47 -10.97
C PHE A 83 2.91 -1.59 -9.73
N THR A 84 2.32 -1.72 -8.54
CA THR A 84 3.06 -1.94 -7.29
C THR A 84 3.86 -3.25 -7.33
N ARG A 85 3.22 -4.36 -7.70
CA ARG A 85 3.89 -5.66 -7.85
C ARG A 85 5.05 -5.62 -8.85
N LYS A 86 4.88 -4.94 -9.98
CA LYS A 86 5.93 -4.80 -10.98
C LYS A 86 7.17 -4.12 -10.41
N ASN A 87 6.99 -2.98 -9.73
CA ASN A 87 8.11 -2.27 -9.11
C ASN A 87 8.79 -3.15 -8.04
N LEU A 88 8.01 -3.81 -7.19
CA LEU A 88 8.56 -4.72 -6.17
C LEU A 88 9.41 -5.83 -6.82
N ALA A 89 8.91 -6.46 -7.88
CA ALA A 89 9.61 -7.51 -8.61
C ALA A 89 10.88 -7.02 -9.35
N ASP A 90 10.85 -5.82 -9.91
CA ASP A 90 11.99 -5.21 -10.60
C ASP A 90 13.12 -4.87 -9.60
N TYR A 91 12.78 -4.37 -8.41
CA TYR A 91 13.75 -4.08 -7.35
C TYR A 91 14.27 -5.32 -6.64
N LEU A 92 13.50 -6.42 -6.60
CA LEU A 92 13.88 -7.66 -5.92
C LEU A 92 15.23 -8.24 -6.37
N ARG A 93 15.57 -8.11 -7.66
CA ARG A 93 16.85 -8.57 -8.24
C ARG A 93 17.86 -7.46 -8.44
N SER A 94 17.61 -6.28 -7.88
CA SER A 94 18.54 -5.15 -7.91
C SER A 94 19.53 -5.21 -6.74
N ARG A 95 20.42 -4.21 -6.64
CA ARG A 95 21.30 -4.05 -5.47
C ARG A 95 20.58 -3.49 -4.24
N THR A 96 19.37 -2.99 -4.41
CA THR A 96 18.56 -2.32 -3.38
C THR A 96 17.14 -2.89 -3.42
N PRO A 97 16.95 -4.15 -2.97
CA PRO A 97 15.61 -4.72 -2.82
C PRO A 97 14.83 -3.98 -1.73
N TYR A 98 13.51 -3.86 -1.90
CA TYR A 98 12.62 -3.35 -0.87
C TYR A 98 12.06 -4.51 -0.05
N HIS A 99 12.26 -4.49 1.26
CA HIS A 99 11.74 -5.51 2.17
C HIS A 99 10.40 -5.07 2.77
N VAL A 100 9.33 -5.16 1.96
CA VAL A 100 7.98 -4.70 2.34
C VAL A 100 6.92 -5.74 2.03
N ASN A 101 5.93 -5.87 2.91
CA ASN A 101 4.68 -6.59 2.66
C ASN A 101 3.53 -5.58 2.59
N LEU A 102 2.60 -5.81 1.68
CA LEU A 102 1.59 -4.81 1.32
C LEU A 102 0.19 -5.41 1.27
N LEU A 103 -0.79 -4.61 1.70
CA LEU A 103 -2.19 -4.81 1.33
C LEU A 103 -2.64 -3.59 0.52
N LEU A 104 -3.22 -3.83 -0.65
CA LEU A 104 -3.85 -2.78 -1.46
C LEU A 104 -5.35 -3.01 -1.44
N ALA A 105 -6.07 -2.07 -0.84
CA ALA A 105 -7.51 -2.04 -0.83
C ALA A 105 -8.00 -0.94 -1.77
N GLY A 106 -9.01 -1.23 -2.56
CA GLY A 106 -9.66 -0.20 -3.35
C GLY A 106 -11.06 -0.56 -3.77
N TYR A 107 -11.75 0.41 -4.35
CA TYR A 107 -13.10 0.26 -4.86
C TYR A 107 -13.18 0.84 -6.27
N ASP A 108 -13.66 0.05 -7.22
CA ASP A 108 -13.97 0.51 -8.57
C ASP A 108 -15.49 0.57 -8.76
N ASP A 109 -15.98 1.55 -9.52
CA ASP A 109 -17.42 1.67 -9.79
C ASP A 109 -17.90 0.60 -10.78
N ALA A 110 -16.98 0.09 -11.63
CA ALA A 110 -17.29 -0.94 -12.61
C ALA A 110 -17.14 -2.36 -12.04
N ASP A 111 -16.01 -2.63 -11.37
CA ASP A 111 -15.64 -3.97 -10.91
C ASP A 111 -15.95 -4.22 -9.42
N GLY A 112 -16.29 -3.17 -8.66
CA GLY A 112 -16.61 -3.27 -7.23
C GLY A 112 -15.38 -3.24 -6.32
N PRO A 113 -15.48 -3.78 -5.09
CA PRO A 113 -14.37 -3.78 -4.13
C PRO A 113 -13.26 -4.74 -4.57
N GLY A 114 -12.00 -4.38 -4.29
CA GLY A 114 -10.84 -5.22 -4.54
C GLY A 114 -9.84 -5.15 -3.40
N LEU A 115 -9.41 -6.31 -2.91
CA LEU A 115 -8.36 -6.44 -1.91
C LEU A 115 -7.24 -7.33 -2.45
N TYR A 116 -6.02 -6.79 -2.48
CA TYR A 116 -4.85 -7.45 -3.03
C TYR A 116 -3.77 -7.59 -1.97
N TYR A 117 -3.16 -8.77 -1.90
CA TYR A 117 -2.02 -9.07 -1.05
C TYR A 117 -0.75 -9.18 -1.90
N MET A 118 0.37 -8.63 -1.41
CA MET A 118 1.67 -8.70 -2.06
C MET A 118 2.78 -8.91 -1.03
N ASP A 119 3.71 -9.81 -1.37
CA ASP A 119 4.92 -10.18 -0.64
C ASP A 119 6.19 -10.04 -1.51
#